data_AF-A0A2T1FZ85-F1
#
_entry.id   AF-A0A2T1FZ85-F1
#
_cell.length_a   1.000
_cell.length_b   1.000
_cell.length_c   1.000
_cell.angle_alpha   90.00
_cell.angle_beta   90.00
_cell.angle_gamma   90.00
#
_symmetry.space_group_name_H-M   'P 1'
#
loop_
_entity.id
_entity.type
_entity.pdbx_description
1 polymer ?
#
loop_
_entity_poly.entity_id
_entity_poly.type
_entity_poly.pdbx_seq_one_letter_code
_entity_poly.pdbx_strand_id
1 'polypeptide(L)'
;MPLTQQRKLEIMGDYQSHETDTGSADVQVAMLTDRITNTIFASGYGTAAVAILQGGLGGAMFWWLDLPAPLFWGMLMGLLGIVPFLGAFVIWAPAAIVLGLNGDVSSAIMLTLWGTLVVGLVDNVLYPILVGQRLMLHTVP
;
A
#
# COMPACT_ATOMS: atom_id res chain seq x y z
N MET A 1 -5.00 -13.31 5.17
CA MET A 1 -4.23 -14.43 4.56
C MET A 1 -4.82 -15.77 4.99
N PRO A 2 -4.98 -16.79 4.11
CA PRO A 2 -5.37 -18.13 4.54
C PRO A 2 -4.26 -18.78 5.36
N LEU A 3 -4.60 -19.37 6.50
CA LEU A 3 -3.67 -20.20 7.27
C LEU A 3 -3.19 -21.35 6.38
N THR A 4 -1.89 -21.64 6.39
CA THR A 4 -1.38 -22.87 5.77
C THR A 4 -1.97 -24.06 6.51
N GLN A 5 -2.13 -25.20 5.81
CA GLN A 5 -2.70 -26.39 6.44
C GLN A 5 -1.87 -26.84 7.65
N GLN A 6 -0.54 -26.69 7.58
CA GLN A 6 0.36 -26.96 8.70
C GLN A 6 0.11 -26.03 9.89
N ARG A 7 0.00 -24.71 9.67
CA ARG A 7 -0.26 -23.74 10.76
C ARG A 7 -1.64 -23.94 11.39
N LYS A 8 -2.64 -24.32 10.58
CA LYS A 8 -3.98 -24.65 11.05
C LYS A 8 -3.96 -25.87 11.97
N LEU A 9 -3.21 -26.91 11.61
CA LEU A 9 -3.05 -28.12 12.42
C LEU A 9 -2.28 -27.84 13.72
N GLU A 10 -1.26 -26.98 13.68
CA GLU A 10 -0.51 -26.52 14.86
C GLU A 10 -1.44 -25.79 15.86
N ILE A 11 -2.22 -24.81 15.38
CA ILE A 11 -3.20 -24.11 16.21
C ILE A 11 -4.29 -25.05 16.74
N MET A 12 -4.73 -26.03 15.95
CA MET A 12 -5.66 -27.04 16.43
C MET A 12 -5.03 -27.89 17.55
N GLY A 13 -3.77 -28.31 17.42
CA GLY A 13 -3.08 -29.08 18.46
C GLY A 13 -2.89 -28.31 19.77
N ASP A 14 -2.63 -27.00 19.70
CA ASP A 14 -2.35 -26.17 20.89
C ASP A 14 -3.62 -25.74 21.65
N TYR A 15 -4.76 -25.61 20.95
CA TYR A 15 -6.00 -25.04 21.50
C TYR A 15 -7.17 -26.01 21.54
N GLN A 16 -6.99 -27.26 21.10
CA GLN A 16 -8.02 -28.30 21.19
C GLN A 16 -8.36 -28.64 22.63
N SER A 17 -9.64 -28.56 22.98
CA SER A 17 -10.09 -29.01 24.30
C SER A 17 -10.04 -30.54 24.40
N HIS A 18 -10.40 -31.25 23.32
CA HIS A 18 -10.41 -32.73 23.20
C HIS A 18 -9.88 -33.16 21.81
N GLU A 19 -9.41 -34.40 21.66
CA GLU A 19 -8.84 -34.92 20.39
C GLU A 19 -9.80 -34.84 19.17
N THR A 20 -11.12 -34.82 19.40
CA THR A 20 -12.14 -34.70 18.34
C THR A 20 -12.67 -33.27 18.17
N ASP A 21 -12.16 -32.30 18.93
CA ASP A 21 -12.64 -30.92 18.91
C ASP A 21 -12.09 -30.17 17.70
N THR A 22 -12.91 -29.98 16.67
CA THR A 22 -12.48 -29.33 15.42
C THR A 22 -12.97 -27.89 15.29
N GLY A 23 -13.64 -27.35 16.32
CA GLY A 23 -14.37 -26.10 16.20
C GLY A 23 -14.74 -25.39 17.49
N SER A 24 -14.10 -25.69 18.62
CA SER A 24 -14.30 -24.90 19.84
C SER A 24 -14.00 -23.42 19.66
N ALA A 25 -14.60 -22.61 20.54
CA ALA A 25 -14.43 -21.17 20.54
C ALA A 25 -12.94 -20.77 20.63
N ASP A 26 -12.15 -21.48 21.42
CA ASP A 26 -10.73 -21.19 21.63
C ASP A 26 -9.91 -21.40 20.35
N VAL A 27 -10.14 -22.52 19.65
CA VAL A 27 -9.51 -22.80 18.35
C VAL A 27 -9.90 -21.75 17.30
N GLN A 28 -11.18 -21.36 17.26
CA GLN A 28 -11.64 -20.32 16.33
C GLN A 28 -11.02 -18.95 16.63
N VAL A 29 -10.95 -18.55 17.91
CA VAL A 29 -10.34 -17.29 18.35
C VAL A 29 -8.84 -17.27 18.03
N ALA A 30 -8.13 -18.38 18.25
CA ALA A 30 -6.73 -18.51 17.90
C ALA A 30 -6.50 -18.38 16.38
N MET A 31 -7.33 -19.06 15.57
CA MET A 31 -7.27 -18.94 14.11
C MET A 31 -7.60 -17.53 13.61
N LEU A 32 -8.55 -16.84 14.23
CA LEU A 32 -8.92 -15.47 13.87
C LEU A 32 -7.79 -14.50 14.20
N THR A 33 -7.20 -14.64 15.38
CA THR A 33 -6.11 -13.78 15.88
C THR A 33 -4.89 -13.88 14.97
N ASP A 34 -4.50 -15.08 14.57
CA ASP A 34 -3.38 -15.29 13.64
C ASP A 34 -3.67 -14.67 12.26
N ARG A 35 -4.90 -14.83 11.74
CA ARG A 35 -5.31 -14.18 10.47
C ARG A 35 -5.30 -12.66 10.54
N ILE A 36 -5.81 -12.07 11.62
CA ILE A 36 -5.85 -10.62 11.83
C ILE A 36 -4.43 -10.10 11.90
N THR A 37 -3.59 -10.71 12.72
CA THR A 37 -2.18 -10.34 12.89
C THR A 37 -1.43 -10.38 11.56
N ASN A 38 -1.55 -11.48 10.81
CA ASN A 38 -0.95 -11.60 9.48
C ASN A 38 -1.46 -10.56 8.49
N THR A 39 -2.74 -10.18 8.57
CA THR A 39 -3.33 -9.18 7.69
C THR A 39 -2.83 -7.77 8.03
N ILE A 40 -2.70 -7.43 9.32
CA ILE A 40 -2.13 -6.15 9.76
C ILE A 40 -0.69 -6.01 9.29
N PHE A 41 0.15 -7.02 9.50
CA PHE A 41 1.55 -6.97 9.06
C PHE A 41 1.66 -6.91 7.53
N ALA A 42 0.92 -7.74 6.81
CA ALA A 42 0.92 -7.70 5.34
C ALA A 42 0.48 -6.34 4.80
N SER A 43 -0.55 -5.74 5.40
CA SER A 43 -1.00 -4.40 5.07
C SER A 43 0.10 -3.37 5.33
N GLY A 44 0.76 -3.42 6.50
CA GLY A 44 1.84 -2.51 6.84
C GLY A 44 3.04 -2.60 5.88
N TYR A 45 3.47 -3.81 5.52
CA TYR A 45 4.55 -4.01 4.55
C TYR A 45 4.16 -3.53 3.15
N GLY A 46 2.92 -3.77 2.73
CA GLY A 46 2.39 -3.27 1.46
C GLY A 46 2.40 -1.74 1.39
N THR A 47 1.90 -1.08 2.42
CA THR A 47 1.92 0.39 2.54
C THR A 47 3.34 0.94 2.55
N ALA A 48 4.27 0.32 3.28
CA ALA A 48 5.67 0.75 3.32
C ALA A 48 6.36 0.64 1.94
N ALA A 49 6.10 -0.45 1.20
CA ALA A 49 6.64 -0.63 -0.14
C ALA A 49 6.11 0.43 -1.12
N VAL A 50 4.81 0.72 -1.07
CA VAL A 50 4.18 1.78 -1.87
C VAL A 50 4.77 3.15 -1.53
N ALA A 51 4.91 3.48 -0.24
CA ALA A 51 5.50 4.73 0.23
C ALA A 51 6.92 4.96 -0.30
N ILE A 52 7.77 3.93 -0.28
CA ILE A 52 9.15 4.02 -0.81
C ILE A 52 9.13 4.29 -2.31
N LEU A 53 8.33 3.54 -3.07
CA LEU A 53 8.22 3.70 -4.51
C LEU A 53 7.68 5.08 -4.88
N GLN A 54 6.65 5.53 -4.19
CA GLN A 54 6.02 6.83 -4.41
C GLN A 54 6.99 7.98 -4.11
N GLY A 55 7.74 7.90 -3.01
CA GLY A 55 8.76 8.89 -2.68
C GLY A 55 9.93 8.90 -3.67
N GLY A 56 10.37 7.72 -4.12
CA GLY A 56 11.42 7.58 -5.14
C GLY A 56 10.99 8.15 -6.49
N LEU A 57 9.80 7.79 -6.97
CA LEU A 57 9.26 8.27 -8.25
C LEU A 57 8.94 9.77 -8.21
N GLY A 58 8.42 10.28 -7.09
CA GLY A 58 8.17 11.70 -6.88
C GLY A 58 9.46 12.52 -6.86
N GLY A 59 10.46 12.06 -6.09
CA GLY A 59 11.77 12.70 -6.02
C GLY A 59 12.51 12.66 -7.37
N ALA A 60 12.44 11.54 -8.10
CA ALA A 60 13.02 11.42 -9.43
C ALA A 60 12.40 12.41 -10.43
N MET A 61 11.08 12.62 -10.37
CA MET A 61 10.41 13.60 -11.23
C MET A 61 10.83 15.04 -10.89
N PHE A 62 10.91 15.37 -9.60
CA PHE A 62 11.38 16.70 -9.18
C PHE A 62 12.82 16.95 -9.60
N TRP A 63 13.68 15.92 -9.56
CA TRP A 63 15.05 16.02 -10.03
C TRP A 63 15.12 16.21 -11.55
N TRP A 64 14.30 15.48 -12.30
CA TRP A 64 14.27 15.59 -13.75
C TRP A 64 13.75 16.95 -14.25
N LEU A 65 12.81 17.57 -13.53
CA LEU A 65 12.29 18.90 -13.83
C LEU A 65 13.15 20.05 -13.27
N ASP A 66 14.35 19.75 -12.76
CA ASP A 66 15.23 20.72 -12.10
C ASP A 66 14.53 21.53 -10.98
N LEU A 67 13.56 20.91 -10.29
CA LEU A 67 12.86 21.52 -9.17
C LEU A 67 13.72 21.53 -7.90
N PRO A 68 13.57 22.54 -7.03
CA PRO A 68 14.37 22.64 -5.82
C PRO A 68 14.07 21.50 -4.84
N ALA A 69 15.13 21.04 -4.18
CA ALA A 69 15.09 20.01 -3.14
C ALA A 69 14.35 18.69 -3.51
N PRO A 70 14.74 17.97 -4.59
CA PRO A 70 14.06 16.76 -5.03
C PRO A 70 13.96 15.67 -3.96
N LEU A 71 15.04 15.46 -3.20
CA LEU A 71 15.09 14.46 -2.13
C LEU A 71 14.12 14.79 -1.00
N PHE A 72 13.99 16.07 -0.65
CA PHE A 72 13.07 16.52 0.41
C PHE A 72 11.62 16.24 0.03
N TRP A 73 11.21 16.67 -1.18
CA TRP A 73 9.85 16.47 -1.65
C TRP A 73 9.53 15.00 -1.90
N GLY A 74 10.48 14.22 -2.43
CA GLY A 74 10.35 12.76 -2.55
C GLY A 74 10.15 12.08 -1.19
N MET A 75 10.96 12.43 -0.19
CA MET A 75 10.80 11.88 1.16
C MET A 75 9.44 12.26 1.77
N LEU A 76 9.00 13.51 1.59
CA LEU A 76 7.69 13.98 2.06
C LEU A 76 6.54 13.22 1.37
N MET A 77 6.64 13.02 0.05
CA MET A 77 5.68 12.22 -0.73
C MET A 77 5.64 10.75 -0.28
N GLY A 78 6.77 10.17 0.10
CA GLY A 78 6.83 8.82 0.66
C GLY A 78 6.20 8.74 2.05
N LEU A 79 6.54 9.68 2.95
CA LEU A 79 5.94 9.76 4.29
C LEU A 79 4.42 9.93 4.22
N LEU A 80 3.94 10.81 3.34
CA LEU A 80 2.50 11.02 3.12
C LEU A 80 1.84 9.84 2.40
N GLY A 81 2.59 9.02 1.67
CA GLY A 81 2.11 7.77 1.06
C GLY A 81 1.64 6.71 2.07
N ILE A 82 2.03 6.84 3.34
CA ILE A 82 1.49 6.00 4.42
C ILE A 82 0.02 6.38 4.71
N VAL A 83 -0.34 7.65 4.50
CA VAL A 83 -1.68 8.14 4.76
C VAL A 83 -2.58 7.83 3.57
N PRO A 84 -3.61 6.98 3.75
CA PRO A 84 -4.54 6.66 2.66
C PRO A 84 -5.19 7.92 2.09
N PHE A 85 -5.48 7.90 0.78
CA PHE A 85 -6.18 8.97 0.03
C PHE A 85 -5.43 10.30 -0.13
N LEU A 86 -4.50 10.67 0.76
CA LEU A 86 -3.74 11.92 0.69
C LEU A 86 -2.49 11.79 -0.19
N GLY A 87 -1.68 10.74 0.06
CA GLY A 87 -0.57 10.32 -0.80
C GLY A 87 0.34 11.44 -1.32
N ALA A 88 0.88 11.26 -2.52
CA ALA A 88 1.77 12.21 -3.18
C ALA A 88 1.04 13.34 -3.90
N PHE A 89 -0.27 13.18 -4.15
CA PHE A 89 -1.10 14.20 -4.80
C PHE A 89 -1.05 15.55 -4.08
N VAL A 90 -1.04 15.51 -2.74
CA VAL A 90 -0.92 16.72 -1.89
C VAL A 90 0.34 17.53 -2.19
N ILE A 91 1.38 16.91 -2.73
CA ILE A 91 2.65 17.57 -3.05
C ILE A 91 2.72 17.96 -4.53
N TRP A 92 2.52 17.01 -5.45
CA TRP A 92 2.76 17.28 -6.86
C TRP A 92 1.69 18.18 -7.49
N ALA A 93 0.43 18.13 -7.03
CA ALA A 93 -0.63 18.92 -7.65
C ALA A 93 -0.46 20.43 -7.38
N PRO A 94 -0.22 20.89 -6.14
CA PRO A 94 0.16 22.28 -5.90
C PRO A 94 1.44 22.69 -6.63
N ALA A 95 2.46 21.81 -6.67
CA ALA A 95 3.70 22.10 -7.40
C ALA A 95 3.46 22.32 -8.90
N ALA A 96 2.62 21.50 -9.53
CA ALA A 96 2.23 21.67 -10.93
C ALA A 96 1.46 22.97 -11.18
N ILE A 97 0.55 23.34 -10.26
CA ILE A 97 -0.18 24.62 -10.33
C ILE A 97 0.80 25.79 -10.25
N VAL A 98 1.73 25.77 -9.30
CA VAL A 98 2.73 26.84 -9.14
C VAL A 98 3.63 26.94 -10.37
N LEU A 99 4.06 25.82 -10.95
CA LEU A 99 4.83 25.83 -12.21
C LEU A 99 4.06 26.48 -13.36
N GLY A 100 2.77 26.15 -13.50
CA GLY A 100 1.92 26.76 -14.51
C GLY A 100 1.73 28.27 -14.30
N LEU A 101 1.54 28.71 -13.05
CA LEU A 101 1.43 30.13 -12.71
C LEU A 101 2.74 30.91 -12.96
N ASN A 102 3.88 30.25 -12.82
CA ASN A 102 5.20 30.83 -13.10
C ASN A 102 5.55 30.86 -14.60
N GLY A 103 4.68 30.34 -15.46
CA GLY A 103 4.88 30.32 -16.92
C GLY A 103 5.60 29.08 -17.45
N ASP A 104 6.02 28.15 -16.60
CA ASP A 104 6.61 26.87 -17.02
C ASP A 104 5.52 25.83 -17.25
N VAL A 105 4.77 26.04 -18.33
CA VAL A 105 3.64 25.19 -18.73
C VAL A 105 4.11 23.79 -19.10
N SER A 106 5.30 23.65 -19.68
CA SER A 106 5.91 22.36 -20.01
C SER A 106 6.10 21.47 -18.79
N SER A 107 6.77 21.98 -17.76
CA SER A 107 7.02 21.24 -16.53
C SER A 107 5.74 20.96 -15.76
N ALA A 108 4.78 21.91 -15.76
CA ALA A 108 3.47 21.71 -15.14
C ALA A 108 2.69 20.54 -15.77
N ILE A 109 2.68 20.46 -17.11
CA ILE A 109 2.01 19.37 -17.84
C ILE A 109 2.72 18.04 -17.58
N MET A 110 4.06 18.01 -17.67
CA MET A 110 4.84 16.79 -17.41
C MET A 110 4.63 16.28 -15.99
N LEU A 111 4.68 17.15 -14.98
CA LEU A 111 4.44 16.78 -13.59
C LEU A 111 3.01 16.28 -13.36
N THR A 112 2.03 16.90 -14.01
CA THR A 112 0.62 16.48 -13.92
C THR A 112 0.40 15.11 -14.56
N LEU A 113 0.95 14.87 -15.76
CA LEU A 113 0.87 13.58 -16.44
C LEU A 113 1.59 12.48 -15.63
N TRP A 114 2.76 12.79 -15.10
CA TRP A 114 3.49 11.86 -14.24
C TRP A 114 2.73 11.54 -12.95
N GLY A 115 2.24 12.56 -12.25
CA GLY A 115 1.49 12.41 -11.01
C GLY A 115 0.15 11.69 -11.18
N THR A 116 -0.53 11.87 -12.31
CA THR A 116 -1.80 11.16 -12.58
C THR A 116 -1.59 9.75 -13.10
N LEU A 117 -0.67 9.54 -14.04
CA LEU A 117 -0.44 8.24 -14.66
C LEU A 117 0.45 7.37 -13.79
N VAL A 118 1.64 7.83 -13.42
CA VAL A 118 2.63 6.97 -12.74
C VAL A 118 2.26 6.77 -11.29
N VAL A 119 2.08 7.86 -10.53
CA VAL A 119 1.71 7.76 -9.10
C VAL A 119 0.30 7.17 -8.94
N GLY A 120 -0.64 7.58 -9.79
CA GLY A 120 -1.98 6.98 -9.81
C GLY A 120 -1.96 5.47 -10.11
N LEU A 121 -1.09 4.98 -10.99
CA LEU A 121 -0.96 3.54 -11.23
C LEU A 121 -0.38 2.79 -10.02
N VAL A 122 0.56 3.40 -9.30
CA VAL A 122 1.10 2.81 -8.07
C VAL A 122 -0.03 2.60 -7.04
N ASP A 123 -0.86 3.61 -6.80
CA ASP A 123 -1.96 3.48 -5.82
C ASP A 123 -3.06 2.53 -6.29
N ASN A 124 -3.40 2.53 -7.58
CA ASN A 124 -4.54 1.77 -8.11
C ASN A 124 -4.20 0.33 -8.51
N VAL A 125 -2.92 0.00 -8.75
CA VAL A 125 -2.51 -1.33 -9.25
C VAL A 125 -1.56 -2.01 -8.28
N LEU A 126 -0.54 -1.30 -7.80
CA LEU A 126 0.49 -1.91 -6.98
C LEU A 126 -0.04 -2.26 -5.58
N TYR A 127 -0.83 -1.37 -4.97
CA TYR A 127 -1.42 -1.66 -3.66
C TYR A 127 -2.33 -2.91 -3.70
N PRO A 128 -3.26 -3.08 -4.66
CA PRO A 128 -4.01 -4.33 -4.81
C PRO A 128 -3.15 -5.55 -5.17
N ILE A 129 -2.02 -5.41 -5.86
CA ILE A 129 -1.14 -6.56 -6.13
C ILE A 129 -0.42 -6.99 -4.85
N LEU A 130 0.09 -6.02 -4.08
CA LEU A 130 0.82 -6.27 -2.83
C LEU A 130 -0.10 -6.77 -1.71
N VAL A 131 -1.35 -6.29 -1.67
CA VAL A 131 -2.32 -6.59 -0.61
C VAL A 131 -3.40 -7.58 -1.04
N GLY A 132 -3.83 -7.52 -2.31
CA GLY A 132 -5.13 -8.00 -2.78
C GLY A 132 -5.15 -9.31 -3.56
N GLN A 133 -4.05 -10.06 -3.70
CA GLN A 133 -4.07 -11.34 -4.42
C GLN A 133 -4.92 -12.48 -3.80
N ARG A 134 -5.79 -12.24 -2.79
CA ARG A 134 -6.61 -13.29 -2.15
C ARG A 134 -8.06 -12.91 -1.79
N LEU A 135 -8.68 -11.96 -2.51
CA LEU A 135 -10.13 -11.72 -2.45
C LEU A 135 -10.90 -12.38 -3.60
N MET A 136 -10.43 -13.51 -4.12
CA MET A 136 -11.31 -14.42 -4.87
C MET A 136 -12.24 -15.11 -3.87
N LEU A 137 -13.30 -14.40 -3.48
CA LEU A 137 -14.54 -15.06 -3.10
C LEU A 137 -14.97 -15.84 -4.34
N HIS A 138 -15.00 -17.16 -4.21
CA HIS A 138 -15.79 -17.93 -5.14
C HIS A 138 -17.23 -17.44 -4.94
N THR A 139 -17.83 -16.87 -5.98
CA THR A 139 -19.29 -16.75 -6.03
C THR A 139 -19.79 -18.18 -6.25
N VAL A 140 -20.38 -18.78 -5.21
CA VAL A 140 -21.10 -20.06 -5.32
C VAL A 140 -22.35 -19.76 -6.15
N PRO A 141 -22.63 -20.48 -7.25
CA PRO A 141 -24.01 -20.65 -7.70
C PRO A 141 -24.78 -21.57 -6.74
#